data_AF-A0ABD2JG42-F1
#
_entry.id   AF-A0ABD2JG42-F1
#
_cell.length_a   1.000
_cell.length_b   1.000
_cell.length_c   1.000
_cell.angle_alpha   90.00
_cell.angle_beta   90.00
_cell.angle_gamma   90.00
#
_symmetry.space_group_name_H-M   'P 1'
#
loop_
_entity.id
_entity.type
_entity.pdbx_description
1 polymer ?
#
loop_
_entity_poly.entity_id
_entity_poly.type
_entity_poly.pdbx_seq_one_letter_code
_entity_poly.pdbx_strand_id
1 'polypeptide(L)'
;MDGFSVAVPSFGLFPHKFRLSNRCLKCENLLSEAKILNFPTASPETNDGRTNGRMMRGGGDDKRRLAKGHFEISRRRIFRHNEFIQLMPSKVMRIMAMDRLWAYLSCAAEALLDEELLQEHKKKDGELMALATDIQRREGMDLPKDVHSIFAELRNNESRPYYTLFEHLALERWDFAVRSIGEYFNAKKEGQIAADELRFFVHLVILLRLSGKCFTDLPIFDALIEQYSKLLQQMRLITIVPFYLYHLSPEKSTEKMLDFLMKLTFVSEQKEVLENAMKIGFDVPNLCRDVYRRFKDKHNFGPNIAREALRKAAEELILAWKWLAFCETETVWDAIIEANFLLRKFFLYGLMSEALQLMQLAPEKLPEIALRTFQTEFPDKEIPTKLKDAQREFDCYQLYFEAISRYSEWQNHVEGNRAPELPTKLSDERWARMDIRRRTEYELSVQKARDCLQKYYRLVETRAIEILEVILKMSDGWLVTIPLRDEDLADEEIVERAEDFVRIRKDYLASLLQKLIDIYHRSDMPMSVLDTATLIMDPIYCLYKALDKEKLQKLLKSISQAGASLL
;
A
#
# COMPACT_ATOMS: atom_id res chain seq x y z
N MET A 1 -23.08 15.93 61.42
CA MET A 1 -23.04 17.37 61.17
C MET A 1 -21.90 17.63 60.20
N ASP A 2 -21.85 17.03 59.02
CA ASP A 2 -22.74 17.02 57.83
C ASP A 2 -21.83 17.62 56.73
N GLY A 3 -21.38 16.94 55.67
CA GLY A 3 -21.89 15.77 54.98
C GLY A 3 -22.52 16.23 53.67
N PHE A 4 -21.83 16.05 52.53
CA PHE A 4 -22.45 15.82 51.23
C PHE A 4 -21.47 15.11 50.28
N SER A 5 -21.62 13.79 50.26
CA SER A 5 -21.41 12.90 49.10
C SER A 5 -22.42 13.26 48.00
N VAL A 6 -22.15 12.92 46.74
CA VAL A 6 -23.11 12.23 45.83
C VAL A 6 -22.47 11.96 44.44
N ALA A 7 -22.38 10.66 44.17
CA ALA A 7 -22.76 9.89 42.98
C ALA A 7 -22.28 10.21 41.55
N VAL A 8 -21.76 9.12 40.95
CA VAL A 8 -21.77 8.71 39.54
C VAL A 8 -23.16 8.82 38.90
N PRO A 9 -23.26 9.09 37.59
CA PRO A 9 -24.32 8.51 36.78
C PRO A 9 -23.80 7.74 35.56
N SER A 10 -24.41 6.57 35.38
CA SER A 10 -24.41 5.71 34.20
C SER A 10 -25.64 6.00 33.31
N PHE A 11 -25.56 5.55 32.06
CA PHE A 11 -26.58 5.41 31.01
C PHE A 11 -27.07 6.65 30.23
N GLY A 12 -27.10 6.51 28.88
CA GLY A 12 -27.89 7.38 27.99
C GLY A 12 -27.50 7.34 26.52
N LEU A 13 -27.93 6.29 25.81
CA LEU A 13 -28.20 6.29 24.35
C LEU A 13 -28.79 7.63 23.88
N PHE A 14 -28.34 8.19 22.74
CA PHE A 14 -29.18 8.93 21.75
C PHE A 14 -28.33 9.45 20.54
N PRO A 15 -28.95 9.90 19.43
CA PRO A 15 -28.76 9.32 18.11
C PRO A 15 -28.02 10.26 17.12
N HIS A 16 -27.19 9.70 16.23
CA HIS A 16 -26.66 10.47 15.11
C HIS A 16 -27.60 10.38 13.90
N LYS A 17 -28.37 11.46 13.72
CA LYS A 17 -29.02 11.81 12.45
C LYS A 17 -27.95 11.98 11.37
N PHE A 18 -27.92 11.06 10.40
CA PHE A 18 -27.21 11.27 9.15
C PHE A 18 -27.94 12.34 8.33
N ARG A 19 -27.37 13.55 8.27
CA ARG A 19 -27.64 14.52 7.20
C ARG A 19 -26.83 14.07 5.98
N LEU A 20 -27.51 13.57 4.97
CA LEU A 20 -26.96 13.35 3.62
C LEU A 20 -26.58 14.71 3.04
N SER A 21 -25.30 15.04 3.11
CA SER A 21 -24.68 16.12 2.34
C SER A 21 -24.39 15.60 0.94
N ASN A 22 -25.19 16.04 -0.03
CA ASN A 22 -24.93 15.94 -1.46
C ASN A 22 -23.50 16.42 -1.78
N ARG A 23 -22.58 15.50 -2.06
CA ARG A 23 -21.35 15.72 -2.85
C ARG A 23 -20.67 14.37 -3.11
N CYS A 24 -21.07 13.70 -4.19
CA CYS A 24 -20.24 12.70 -4.85
C CYS A 24 -20.30 12.94 -6.36
N LEU A 25 -19.64 14.01 -6.81
CA LEU A 25 -19.51 14.40 -8.22
C LEU A 25 -18.11 14.01 -8.76
N LYS A 26 -17.46 12.99 -8.17
CA LYS A 26 -16.12 12.52 -8.58
C LYS A 26 -16.06 11.05 -9.03
N CYS A 27 -17.16 10.29 -8.95
CA CYS A 27 -17.19 8.92 -9.48
C CYS A 27 -17.56 8.84 -10.98
N GLU A 28 -18.03 9.93 -11.60
CA GLU A 28 -18.43 9.93 -13.02
C GLU A 28 -17.24 9.97 -13.98
N ASN A 29 -16.07 10.45 -13.55
CA ASN A 29 -14.94 10.64 -14.46
C ASN A 29 -14.18 9.34 -14.80
N LEU A 30 -14.23 8.30 -13.94
CA LEU A 30 -13.55 7.02 -14.23
C LEU A 30 -14.39 6.05 -15.08
N LEU A 31 -15.68 6.31 -15.24
CA LEU A 31 -16.56 5.55 -16.15
C LEU A 31 -16.68 6.20 -17.55
N SER A 32 -16.05 7.35 -17.75
CA SER A 32 -16.17 8.15 -18.98
C SER A 32 -15.24 7.72 -20.12
N GLU A 33 -14.20 6.91 -19.86
CA GLU A 33 -13.25 6.44 -20.88
C GLU A 33 -13.74 5.21 -21.69
N ALA A 34 -14.94 4.68 -21.41
CA ALA A 34 -15.48 3.49 -22.09
C ALA A 34 -16.59 3.76 -23.13
N LYS A 35 -16.76 5.01 -23.60
CA LYS A 35 -17.80 5.35 -24.60
C LYS A 35 -17.20 5.60 -25.99
N ILE A 36 -17.08 4.55 -26.79
CA ILE A 36 -17.07 4.63 -28.25
C ILE A 36 -18.26 3.81 -28.76
N LEU A 37 -19.33 4.51 -29.12
CA LEU A 37 -20.21 4.29 -30.29
C LEU A 37 -21.45 5.17 -30.13
N ASN A 38 -21.43 6.31 -30.82
CA ASN A 38 -22.56 7.21 -31.04
C ASN A 38 -23.49 6.62 -32.11
N PHE A 39 -24.80 6.91 -32.03
CA PHE A 39 -25.66 7.40 -33.13
C PHE A 39 -27.08 7.73 -32.59
N PRO A 40 -27.91 8.54 -33.30
CA PRO A 40 -28.26 9.89 -32.85
C PRO A 40 -29.71 10.04 -32.35
N THR A 41 -29.91 11.01 -31.47
CA THR A 41 -31.22 11.52 -31.02
C THR A 41 -31.73 12.58 -31.99
N ALA A 42 -32.94 12.38 -32.54
CA ALA A 42 -33.68 13.41 -33.27
C ALA A 42 -34.60 14.15 -32.31
N SER A 43 -34.50 15.48 -32.33
CA SER A 43 -35.32 16.44 -31.57
C SER A 43 -36.74 16.58 -32.13
N PRO A 44 -37.70 17.13 -31.36
CA PRO A 44 -39.09 17.26 -31.76
C PRO A 44 -39.33 18.59 -32.51
N GLU A 45 -39.99 18.52 -33.66
CA GLU A 45 -40.53 19.71 -34.34
C GLU A 45 -42.01 19.91 -34.01
N THR A 46 -42.29 21.15 -33.62
CA THR A 46 -43.56 21.83 -33.42
C THR A 46 -44.39 21.95 -34.69
N ASN A 47 -45.73 21.89 -34.60
CA ASN A 47 -46.54 22.91 -35.27
C ASN A 47 -47.96 23.08 -34.69
N ASP A 48 -48.31 24.36 -34.55
CA ASP A 48 -49.58 24.96 -34.14
C ASP A 48 -50.62 24.97 -35.29
N GLY A 49 -51.91 25.11 -34.94
CA GLY A 49 -52.83 25.84 -35.83
C GLY A 49 -54.33 25.47 -35.87
N ARG A 50 -55.13 26.16 -35.05
CA ARG A 50 -56.46 26.78 -35.32
C ARG A 50 -57.74 25.95 -35.59
N THR A 51 -58.61 25.97 -34.58
CA THR A 51 -60.03 26.43 -34.54
C THR A 51 -60.96 26.25 -35.75
N ASN A 52 -62.07 25.50 -35.59
CA ASN A 52 -63.43 26.07 -35.50
C ASN A 52 -64.50 25.02 -35.16
N GLY A 53 -65.53 25.45 -34.42
CA GLY A 53 -66.53 24.59 -33.79
C GLY A 53 -67.64 24.06 -34.68
N ARG A 54 -68.24 22.94 -34.23
CA ARG A 54 -69.67 22.64 -34.39
C ARG A 54 -70.08 21.56 -33.40
N MET A 55 -71.00 21.89 -32.50
CA MET A 55 -71.82 20.93 -31.78
C MET A 55 -72.57 20.05 -32.80
N MET A 56 -72.33 18.74 -32.77
CA MET A 56 -73.33 17.75 -33.13
C MET A 56 -73.17 16.53 -32.23
N ARG A 57 -74.26 16.20 -31.54
CA ARG A 57 -74.44 15.01 -30.72
C ARG A 57 -74.28 13.78 -31.61
N GLY A 58 -73.29 12.94 -31.34
CA GLY A 58 -73.06 11.70 -32.09
C GLY A 58 -71.80 10.93 -31.63
N GLY A 59 -71.42 11.01 -30.36
CA GLY A 59 -70.13 10.49 -29.86
C GLY A 59 -70.14 9.05 -29.35
N GLY A 60 -71.25 8.33 -29.50
CA GLY A 60 -71.41 6.95 -29.00
C GLY A 60 -70.87 5.88 -29.95
N ASP A 61 -71.02 6.08 -31.26
CA ASP A 61 -70.71 5.04 -32.26
C ASP A 61 -69.29 5.13 -32.83
N ASP A 62 -68.70 6.33 -32.94
CA ASP A 62 -67.31 6.47 -33.41
C ASP A 62 -66.28 6.04 -32.36
N LYS A 63 -66.57 6.23 -31.06
CA LYS A 63 -65.75 5.65 -29.98
C LYS A 63 -65.87 4.13 -29.92
N ARG A 64 -67.04 3.56 -30.22
CA ARG A 64 -67.24 2.10 -30.36
C ARG A 64 -66.55 1.54 -31.59
N ARG A 65 -66.51 2.27 -32.72
CA ARG A 65 -65.78 1.86 -33.93
C ARG A 65 -64.27 1.95 -33.78
N LEU A 66 -63.76 2.98 -33.09
CA LEU A 66 -62.34 3.08 -32.73
C LEU A 66 -61.92 1.99 -31.73
N ALA A 67 -62.75 1.69 -30.72
CA ALA A 67 -62.50 0.58 -29.79
C ALA A 67 -62.58 -0.79 -30.49
N LYS A 68 -63.55 -1.01 -31.38
CA LYS A 68 -63.64 -2.22 -32.23
C LYS A 68 -62.45 -2.34 -33.19
N GLY A 69 -61.98 -1.23 -33.76
CA GLY A 69 -60.80 -1.18 -34.63
C GLY A 69 -59.50 -1.46 -33.88
N HIS A 70 -59.32 -0.91 -32.67
CA HIS A 70 -58.20 -1.25 -31.80
C HIS A 70 -58.25 -2.72 -31.36
N PHE A 71 -59.43 -3.24 -31.01
CA PHE A 71 -59.61 -4.65 -30.69
C PHE A 71 -59.40 -5.56 -31.89
N GLU A 72 -59.77 -5.19 -33.12
CA GLU A 72 -59.48 -5.98 -34.33
C GLU A 72 -58.00 -5.94 -34.74
N ILE A 73 -57.30 -4.84 -34.46
CA ILE A 73 -55.85 -4.73 -34.63
C ILE A 73 -55.12 -5.58 -33.58
N SER A 74 -55.56 -5.57 -32.32
CA SER A 74 -55.10 -6.51 -31.29
C SER A 74 -55.45 -7.95 -31.66
N ARG A 75 -56.66 -8.23 -32.16
CA ARG A 75 -57.12 -9.55 -32.63
C ARG A 75 -56.24 -10.09 -33.77
N ARG A 76 -55.74 -9.23 -34.67
CA ARG A 76 -54.79 -9.61 -35.75
C ARG A 76 -53.32 -9.71 -35.29
N ARG A 77 -52.95 -9.16 -34.13
CA ARG A 77 -51.64 -9.36 -33.48
C ARG A 77 -51.62 -10.62 -32.62
N ILE A 78 -52.67 -10.83 -31.83
CA ILE A 78 -52.90 -12.01 -30.97
C ILE A 78 -53.02 -13.30 -31.80
N PHE A 79 -53.71 -13.27 -32.94
CA PHE A 79 -53.74 -14.43 -33.85
C PHE A 79 -52.35 -14.73 -34.44
N ARG A 80 -51.54 -13.69 -34.70
CA ARG A 80 -50.17 -13.85 -35.21
C ARG A 80 -49.14 -14.23 -34.15
N HIS A 81 -49.44 -14.11 -32.85
CA HIS A 81 -48.57 -14.55 -31.75
C HIS A 81 -48.94 -15.96 -31.25
N ASN A 82 -50.23 -16.30 -31.15
CA ASN A 82 -50.66 -17.65 -30.77
C ASN A 82 -50.46 -18.70 -31.87
N GLU A 83 -50.65 -18.35 -33.15
CA GLU A 83 -50.20 -19.23 -34.24
C GLU A 83 -48.67 -19.33 -34.27
N PHE A 84 -47.92 -18.30 -33.83
CA PHE A 84 -46.46 -18.36 -33.76
C PHE A 84 -45.95 -19.32 -32.67
N ILE A 85 -46.69 -19.45 -31.57
CA ILE A 85 -46.34 -20.34 -30.45
C ILE A 85 -46.77 -21.79 -30.74
N GLN A 86 -47.90 -22.02 -31.42
CA GLN A 86 -48.39 -23.37 -31.73
C GLN A 86 -47.90 -23.96 -33.07
N LEU A 87 -47.46 -23.15 -34.05
CA LEU A 87 -47.01 -23.62 -35.38
C LEU A 87 -45.49 -23.65 -35.58
N MET A 88 -44.67 -23.65 -34.52
CA MET A 88 -43.23 -23.90 -34.64
C MET A 88 -42.86 -25.32 -34.21
N PRO A 89 -43.13 -26.37 -35.03
CA PRO A 89 -42.59 -27.69 -34.81
C PRO A 89 -41.09 -27.67 -35.08
N SER A 90 -40.28 -27.92 -34.03
CA SER A 90 -38.98 -28.62 -33.99
C SER A 90 -37.86 -28.30 -35.02
N LYS A 91 -38.04 -27.41 -36.00
CA LYS A 91 -37.07 -27.13 -37.07
C LYS A 91 -36.60 -25.67 -37.17
N VAL A 92 -37.16 -24.75 -36.37
CA VAL A 92 -36.67 -23.35 -36.28
C VAL A 92 -35.90 -23.10 -34.97
N MET A 93 -35.69 -24.11 -34.11
CA MET A 93 -34.82 -23.98 -32.93
C MET A 93 -33.32 -24.01 -33.30
N ARG A 94 -32.85 -22.97 -33.99
CA ARG A 94 -31.57 -22.31 -33.65
C ARG A 94 -31.85 -20.86 -33.26
N ILE A 95 -32.91 -20.69 -32.49
CA ILE A 95 -33.25 -19.43 -31.84
C ILE A 95 -32.38 -19.37 -30.58
N MET A 96 -31.59 -18.30 -30.44
CA MET A 96 -30.69 -18.17 -29.29
C MET A 96 -31.54 -18.12 -28.02
N ALA A 97 -30.99 -18.63 -26.92
CA ALA A 97 -31.51 -18.56 -25.55
C ALA A 97 -32.28 -17.25 -25.21
N MET A 98 -31.74 -16.10 -25.66
CA MET A 98 -32.30 -14.76 -25.45
C MET A 98 -33.63 -14.51 -26.16
N ASP A 99 -33.81 -15.06 -27.37
CA ASP A 99 -35.00 -14.85 -28.18
C ASP A 99 -36.22 -15.58 -27.59
N ARG A 100 -35.99 -16.70 -26.87
CA ARG A 100 -37.05 -17.40 -26.14
C ARG A 100 -37.51 -16.60 -24.94
N LEU A 101 -36.58 -16.04 -24.16
CA LEU A 101 -36.90 -15.14 -23.06
C LEU A 101 -37.71 -13.93 -23.58
N TRP A 102 -37.30 -13.34 -24.71
CA TRP A 102 -38.04 -12.26 -25.36
C TRP A 102 -39.46 -12.65 -25.75
N ALA A 103 -39.66 -13.84 -26.32
CA ALA A 103 -40.97 -14.33 -26.68
C ALA A 103 -41.88 -14.50 -25.45
N TYR A 104 -41.39 -15.13 -24.38
CA TYR A 104 -42.15 -15.28 -23.15
C TYR A 104 -42.51 -13.93 -22.51
N LEU A 105 -41.56 -12.99 -22.45
CA LEU A 105 -41.81 -11.63 -21.93
C LEU A 105 -42.85 -10.87 -22.76
N SER A 106 -42.77 -10.96 -24.09
CA SER A 106 -43.71 -10.29 -25.00
C SER A 106 -45.13 -10.83 -24.79
N CYS A 107 -45.28 -12.15 -24.68
CA CYS A 107 -46.58 -12.78 -24.47
C CYS A 107 -47.15 -12.46 -23.08
N ALA A 108 -46.32 -12.46 -22.04
CA ALA A 108 -46.74 -12.07 -20.70
C ALA A 108 -47.18 -10.60 -20.66
N ALA A 109 -46.45 -9.70 -21.31
CA ALA A 109 -46.81 -8.28 -21.39
C ALA A 109 -48.11 -8.04 -22.16
N GLU A 110 -48.29 -8.71 -23.31
CA GLU A 110 -49.55 -8.65 -24.08
C GLU A 110 -50.73 -9.18 -23.26
N ALA A 111 -50.57 -10.32 -22.58
CA ALA A 111 -51.62 -10.91 -21.76
C ALA A 111 -52.00 -10.03 -20.55
N LEU A 112 -51.02 -9.39 -19.89
CA LEU A 112 -51.27 -8.46 -18.79
C LEU A 112 -51.96 -7.17 -19.26
N LEU A 113 -51.55 -6.63 -20.41
CA LEU A 113 -52.19 -5.46 -21.03
C LEU A 113 -53.63 -5.76 -21.41
N ASP A 114 -53.88 -6.91 -22.03
CA ASP A 114 -55.23 -7.33 -22.41
C ASP A 114 -56.10 -7.53 -21.16
N GLU A 115 -55.56 -8.12 -20.09
CA GLU A 115 -56.28 -8.29 -18.83
C GLU A 115 -56.67 -6.95 -18.18
N GLU A 116 -55.76 -5.97 -18.14
CA GLU A 116 -56.02 -4.63 -17.60
C GLU A 116 -57.03 -3.85 -18.47
N LEU A 117 -56.87 -3.90 -19.79
CA LEU A 117 -57.84 -3.33 -20.73
C LEU A 117 -59.23 -3.94 -20.54
N LEU A 118 -59.30 -5.24 -20.30
CA LEU A 118 -60.54 -5.94 -20.00
C LEU A 118 -61.13 -5.51 -18.65
N GLN A 119 -60.32 -5.27 -17.62
CA GLN A 119 -60.81 -4.74 -16.33
C GLN A 119 -61.39 -3.32 -16.44
N GLU A 120 -60.73 -2.43 -17.18
CA GLU A 120 -61.22 -1.07 -17.45
C GLU A 120 -62.55 -1.07 -18.24
N HIS A 121 -62.66 -1.94 -19.24
CA HIS A 121 -63.83 -1.98 -20.13
C HIS A 121 -64.99 -2.87 -19.64
N LYS A 122 -64.73 -3.79 -18.68
CA LYS A 122 -65.75 -4.57 -17.96
C LYS A 122 -66.85 -3.70 -17.35
N LYS A 123 -66.55 -2.44 -17.02
CA LYS A 123 -67.50 -1.48 -16.46
C LYS A 123 -68.44 -0.85 -17.50
N LYS A 124 -68.25 -1.05 -18.81
CA LYS A 124 -68.97 -0.27 -19.85
C LYS A 124 -69.55 -1.03 -21.04
N ASP A 125 -69.06 -2.21 -21.45
CA ASP A 125 -69.56 -2.91 -22.65
C ASP A 125 -69.59 -4.45 -22.54
N GLY A 126 -70.76 -5.05 -22.80
CA GLY A 126 -71.00 -6.50 -22.69
C GLY A 126 -70.49 -7.35 -23.88
N GLU A 127 -70.33 -6.77 -25.07
CA GLU A 127 -69.75 -7.46 -26.24
C GLU A 127 -68.25 -7.72 -26.07
N LEU A 128 -67.55 -6.82 -25.36
CA LEU A 128 -66.12 -6.94 -25.10
C LEU A 128 -65.82 -8.09 -24.13
N MET A 129 -66.74 -8.36 -23.19
CA MET A 129 -66.66 -9.52 -22.30
C MET A 129 -66.76 -10.85 -23.05
N ALA A 130 -67.59 -10.94 -24.10
CA ALA A 130 -67.67 -12.15 -24.92
C ALA A 130 -66.36 -12.40 -25.68
N LEU A 131 -65.72 -11.34 -26.20
CA LEU A 131 -64.42 -11.42 -26.86
C LEU A 131 -63.28 -11.76 -25.89
N ALA A 132 -63.29 -11.18 -24.69
CA ALA A 132 -62.40 -11.51 -23.58
C ALA A 132 -62.41 -13.00 -23.26
N THR A 133 -63.63 -13.54 -23.12
CA THR A 133 -63.86 -14.94 -22.75
C THR A 133 -63.45 -15.89 -23.88
N ASP A 134 -63.51 -15.45 -25.15
CA ASP A 134 -63.05 -16.23 -26.31
C ASP A 134 -61.51 -16.22 -26.45
N ILE A 135 -60.84 -15.10 -26.16
CA ILE A 135 -59.36 -15.02 -26.10
C ILE A 135 -58.84 -15.90 -24.96
N GLN A 136 -59.43 -15.78 -23.77
CA GLN A 136 -59.07 -16.55 -22.59
C GLN A 136 -59.34 -18.06 -22.74
N ARG A 137 -60.28 -18.45 -23.63
CA ARG A 137 -60.51 -19.85 -24.02
C ARG A 137 -59.47 -20.38 -25.00
N ARG A 138 -58.93 -19.53 -25.88
CA ARG A 138 -58.03 -19.93 -26.98
C ARG A 138 -56.56 -19.95 -26.58
N GLU A 139 -56.14 -19.07 -25.68
CA GLU A 139 -54.74 -18.93 -25.23
C GLU A 139 -54.33 -20.00 -24.21
N GLY A 140 -55.28 -20.70 -23.61
CA GLY A 140 -55.02 -21.56 -22.45
C GLY A 140 -54.72 -20.72 -21.22
N MET A 141 -55.17 -21.19 -20.05
CA MET A 141 -54.89 -20.50 -18.77
C MET A 141 -53.42 -20.64 -18.30
N ASP A 142 -52.59 -21.35 -19.07
CA ASP A 142 -51.29 -21.85 -18.61
C ASP A 142 -50.09 -21.06 -19.15
N LEU A 143 -50.29 -19.92 -19.82
CA LEU A 143 -49.15 -19.09 -20.24
C LEU A 143 -48.46 -18.50 -18.99
N PRO A 144 -47.12 -18.61 -18.88
CA PRO A 144 -46.39 -18.04 -17.76
C PRO A 144 -46.49 -16.50 -17.77
N LYS A 145 -47.27 -15.94 -16.85
CA LYS A 145 -47.52 -14.49 -16.74
C LYS A 145 -46.60 -13.79 -15.74
N ASP A 146 -46.15 -14.50 -14.72
CA ASP A 146 -45.26 -13.98 -13.69
C ASP A 146 -43.80 -14.33 -13.97
N VAL A 147 -42.89 -13.49 -13.47
CA VAL A 147 -41.44 -13.64 -13.69
C VAL A 147 -40.96 -15.05 -13.27
N HIS A 148 -41.50 -15.59 -12.17
CA HIS A 148 -41.13 -16.92 -11.69
C HIS A 148 -41.50 -18.04 -12.67
N SER A 149 -42.72 -18.05 -13.22
CA SER A 149 -43.14 -19.08 -14.18
C SER A 149 -42.37 -18.98 -15.51
N ILE A 150 -42.07 -17.77 -15.99
CA ILE A 150 -41.27 -17.57 -17.20
C ILE A 150 -39.88 -18.20 -17.03
N PHE A 151 -39.20 -17.91 -15.91
CA PHE A 151 -37.87 -18.47 -15.65
C PHE A 151 -37.90 -19.96 -15.30
N ALA A 152 -38.99 -20.48 -14.73
CA ALA A 152 -39.18 -21.91 -14.51
C ALA A 152 -39.27 -22.68 -15.84
N GLU A 153 -40.05 -22.19 -16.79
CA GLU A 153 -40.13 -22.74 -18.15
C GLU A 153 -38.79 -22.68 -18.89
N LEU A 154 -38.05 -21.57 -18.73
CA LEU A 154 -36.72 -21.44 -19.33
C LEU A 154 -35.70 -22.44 -18.74
N ARG A 155 -35.71 -22.68 -17.42
CA ARG A 155 -34.83 -23.67 -16.79
C ARG A 155 -35.12 -25.10 -17.21
N ASN A 156 -36.40 -25.45 -17.36
CA ASN A 156 -36.82 -26.78 -17.81
C ASN A 156 -36.29 -27.07 -19.23
N ASN A 157 -36.19 -26.04 -20.07
CA ASN A 157 -35.73 -26.15 -21.45
C ASN A 157 -34.22 -25.95 -21.61
N GLU A 158 -33.59 -25.14 -20.75
CA GLU A 158 -32.17 -24.81 -20.78
C GLU A 158 -31.60 -24.69 -19.35
N SER A 159 -30.79 -25.68 -18.94
CA SER A 159 -30.10 -25.67 -17.65
C SER A 159 -28.87 -24.74 -17.68
N ARG A 160 -29.11 -23.42 -17.75
CA ARG A 160 -28.06 -22.42 -17.60
C ARG A 160 -28.12 -21.77 -16.22
N PRO A 161 -27.01 -21.73 -15.47
CA PRO A 161 -26.98 -21.31 -14.06
C PRO A 161 -27.36 -19.84 -13.86
N TYR A 162 -27.15 -18.99 -14.87
CA TYR A 162 -27.48 -17.56 -14.79
C TYR A 162 -28.98 -17.26 -14.87
N TYR A 163 -29.83 -18.18 -15.33
CA TYR A 163 -31.28 -17.95 -15.33
C TYR A 163 -31.84 -17.91 -13.91
N THR A 164 -31.32 -18.73 -13.00
CA THR A 164 -31.67 -18.66 -11.57
C THR A 164 -31.27 -17.31 -10.97
N LEU A 165 -30.07 -16.84 -11.31
CA LEU A 165 -29.60 -15.53 -10.87
C LEU A 165 -30.47 -14.39 -11.43
N PHE A 166 -30.76 -14.39 -12.74
CA PHE A 166 -31.58 -13.37 -13.37
C PHE A 166 -33.01 -13.36 -12.85
N GLU A 167 -33.60 -14.52 -12.55
CA GLU A 167 -34.90 -14.58 -11.88
C GLU A 167 -34.86 -13.88 -10.53
N HIS A 168 -33.87 -14.20 -9.69
CA HIS A 168 -33.73 -13.58 -8.37
C HIS A 168 -33.47 -12.07 -8.45
N LEU A 169 -32.67 -11.62 -9.42
CA LEU A 169 -32.44 -10.19 -9.66
C LEU A 169 -33.70 -9.47 -10.13
N ALA A 170 -34.46 -10.06 -11.07
CA ALA A 170 -35.70 -9.50 -11.59
C ALA A 170 -36.81 -9.41 -10.53
N LEU A 171 -36.85 -10.37 -9.61
CA LEU A 171 -37.77 -10.38 -8.46
C LEU A 171 -37.27 -9.55 -7.27
N GLU A 172 -36.15 -8.85 -7.40
CA GLU A 172 -35.48 -8.11 -6.32
C GLU A 172 -35.21 -8.96 -5.06
N ARG A 173 -35.00 -10.26 -5.24
CA ARG A 173 -34.70 -11.24 -4.18
C ARG A 173 -33.19 -11.34 -3.99
N TRP A 174 -32.59 -10.28 -3.42
CA TRP A 174 -31.14 -10.11 -3.35
C TRP A 174 -30.43 -11.23 -2.57
N ASP A 175 -30.97 -11.66 -1.42
CA ASP A 175 -30.39 -12.77 -0.63
C ASP A 175 -30.31 -14.07 -1.44
N PHE A 176 -31.38 -14.39 -2.18
CA PHE A 176 -31.43 -15.58 -3.01
C PHE A 176 -30.51 -15.48 -4.23
N ALA A 177 -30.35 -14.27 -4.80
CA ALA A 177 -29.37 -14.02 -5.85
C ALA A 177 -27.95 -14.33 -5.35
N VAL A 178 -27.55 -13.82 -4.19
CA VAL A 178 -26.22 -14.08 -3.61
C VAL A 178 -26.03 -15.56 -3.26
N ARG A 179 -27.06 -16.23 -2.72
CA ARG A 179 -27.01 -17.68 -2.49
C ARG A 179 -26.81 -18.47 -3.76
N SER A 180 -27.51 -18.12 -4.83
CA SER A 180 -27.36 -18.81 -6.12
C SER A 180 -25.95 -18.64 -6.70
N ILE A 181 -25.32 -17.47 -6.51
CA ILE A 181 -23.91 -17.25 -6.86
C ILE A 181 -23.02 -18.14 -6.00
N GLY A 182 -23.26 -18.20 -4.69
CA GLY A 182 -22.50 -19.03 -3.75
C GLY A 182 -22.60 -20.52 -4.03
N GLU A 183 -23.80 -21.03 -4.34
CA GLU A 183 -24.02 -22.41 -4.74
C GLU A 183 -23.30 -22.73 -6.05
N TYR A 184 -23.39 -21.84 -7.04
CA TYR A 184 -22.65 -21.99 -8.31
C TYR A 184 -21.13 -21.99 -8.07
N PHE A 185 -20.66 -21.09 -7.23
CA PHE A 185 -19.25 -20.94 -6.86
C PHE A 185 -18.73 -22.19 -6.14
N ASN A 186 -19.46 -22.70 -5.16
CA ASN A 186 -19.09 -23.89 -4.38
C ASN A 186 -19.19 -25.19 -5.19
N ALA A 187 -20.11 -25.27 -6.16
CA ALA A 187 -20.25 -26.43 -7.03
C ALA A 187 -19.07 -26.58 -8.02
N LYS A 188 -18.34 -25.49 -8.29
CA LYS A 188 -17.17 -25.47 -9.18
C LYS A 188 -15.90 -25.57 -8.35
N LYS A 189 -14.94 -26.40 -8.78
CA LYS A 189 -13.61 -26.42 -8.12
C LYS A 189 -12.83 -25.15 -8.43
N GLU A 190 -11.87 -24.80 -7.57
CA GLU A 190 -10.96 -23.68 -7.76
C GLU A 190 -10.30 -23.76 -9.16
N GLY A 191 -10.36 -22.67 -9.93
CA GLY A 191 -9.86 -22.61 -11.32
C GLY A 191 -10.80 -23.13 -12.41
N GLN A 192 -12.01 -23.61 -12.09
CA GLN A 192 -13.01 -24.02 -13.10
C GLN A 192 -14.00 -22.93 -13.50
N ILE A 193 -13.99 -21.79 -12.80
CA ILE A 193 -14.82 -20.62 -13.12
C ILE A 193 -14.03 -19.74 -14.08
N ALA A 194 -14.66 -19.31 -15.19
CA ALA A 194 -13.99 -18.44 -16.14
C ALA A 194 -13.71 -17.06 -15.51
N ALA A 195 -12.63 -16.39 -15.93
CA ALA A 195 -12.24 -15.08 -15.39
C ALA A 195 -13.36 -14.03 -15.53
N ASP A 196 -14.08 -14.05 -16.65
CA ASP A 196 -15.19 -13.12 -16.93
C ASP A 196 -16.41 -13.39 -16.04
N GLU A 197 -16.71 -14.66 -15.74
CA GLU A 197 -17.80 -15.04 -14.84
C GLU A 197 -17.48 -14.60 -13.41
N LEU A 198 -16.26 -14.87 -12.94
CA LEU A 198 -15.82 -14.45 -11.61
C LEU A 198 -15.83 -12.93 -11.49
N ARG A 199 -15.36 -12.22 -12.53
CA ARG A 199 -15.43 -10.76 -12.60
C ARG A 199 -16.86 -10.28 -12.48
N PHE A 200 -17.78 -10.83 -13.26
CA PHE A 200 -19.21 -10.46 -13.21
C PHE A 200 -19.79 -10.64 -11.80
N PHE A 201 -19.57 -11.81 -11.18
CA PHE A 201 -20.08 -12.07 -9.83
C PHE A 201 -19.51 -11.09 -8.81
N VAL A 202 -18.20 -10.86 -8.79
CA VAL A 202 -17.58 -9.93 -7.83
C VAL A 202 -18.13 -8.51 -7.99
N HIS A 203 -18.23 -8.00 -9.22
CA HIS A 203 -18.74 -6.65 -9.45
C HIS A 203 -20.22 -6.52 -9.08
N LEU A 204 -21.02 -7.53 -9.39
CA LEU A 204 -22.43 -7.56 -8.99
C LEU A 204 -22.56 -7.52 -7.46
N VAL A 205 -21.81 -8.35 -6.75
CA VAL A 205 -21.92 -8.42 -5.29
C VAL A 205 -21.39 -7.13 -4.64
N ILE A 206 -20.31 -6.53 -5.15
CA ILE A 206 -19.83 -5.20 -4.70
C ILE A 206 -20.91 -4.13 -4.93
N LEU A 207 -21.51 -4.09 -6.13
CA LEU A 207 -22.57 -3.13 -6.46
C LEU A 207 -23.77 -3.26 -5.51
N LEU A 208 -24.18 -4.48 -5.24
CA LEU A 208 -25.27 -4.79 -4.31
C LEU A 208 -24.96 -4.30 -2.90
N ARG A 209 -23.72 -4.52 -2.41
CA ARG A 209 -23.26 -4.04 -1.11
C ARG A 209 -23.25 -2.51 -1.02
N LEU A 210 -22.72 -1.85 -2.05
CA LEU A 210 -22.70 -0.38 -2.14
C LEU A 210 -24.11 0.23 -2.20
N SER A 211 -25.08 -0.51 -2.73
CA SER A 211 -26.48 -0.10 -2.80
C SER A 211 -27.21 -0.24 -1.45
N GLY A 212 -26.52 -0.65 -0.38
CA GLY A 212 -27.12 -0.84 0.95
C GLY A 212 -28.07 -2.04 1.04
N LYS A 213 -28.05 -2.94 0.05
CA LYS A 213 -28.78 -4.21 0.11
C LYS A 213 -28.03 -5.10 1.11
N CYS A 214 -28.70 -5.52 2.18
CA CYS A 214 -28.09 -6.33 3.24
C CYS A 214 -28.23 -7.81 2.90
N PHE A 215 -27.19 -8.60 3.19
CA PHE A 215 -27.13 -10.03 2.88
C PHE A 215 -26.75 -10.82 4.13
N THR A 216 -27.32 -12.00 4.33
CA THR A 216 -26.92 -12.90 5.44
C THR A 216 -25.58 -13.58 5.21
N ASP A 217 -25.18 -13.78 3.95
CA ASP A 217 -24.11 -14.73 3.59
C ASP A 217 -22.77 -14.01 3.29
N LEU A 218 -22.32 -13.17 4.22
CA LEU A 218 -21.04 -12.45 4.18
C LEU A 218 -19.79 -13.33 3.91
N PRO A 219 -19.71 -14.61 4.36
CA PRO A 219 -18.55 -15.44 4.08
C PRO A 219 -18.34 -15.76 2.60
N ILE A 220 -19.42 -15.92 1.83
CA ILE A 220 -19.38 -16.22 0.39
C ILE A 220 -18.87 -14.99 -0.37
N PHE A 221 -19.33 -13.80 0.03
CA PHE A 221 -18.85 -12.53 -0.48
C PHE A 221 -17.33 -12.42 -0.37
N ASP A 222 -16.82 -12.65 0.84
CA ASP A 222 -15.38 -12.52 1.11
C ASP A 222 -14.59 -13.55 0.27
N ALA A 223 -15.06 -14.80 0.19
CA ALA A 223 -14.42 -15.85 -0.58
C ALA A 223 -14.32 -15.52 -2.08
N LEU A 224 -15.38 -14.95 -2.67
CA LEU A 224 -15.41 -14.52 -4.07
C LEU A 224 -14.37 -13.44 -4.35
N ILE A 225 -14.34 -12.40 -3.50
CA ILE A 225 -13.39 -11.29 -3.63
C ILE A 225 -11.95 -11.77 -3.42
N GLU A 226 -11.71 -12.64 -2.44
CA GLU A 226 -10.40 -13.23 -2.21
C GLU A 226 -9.91 -14.02 -3.43
N GLN A 227 -10.77 -14.86 -4.02
CA GLN A 227 -10.41 -15.63 -5.21
C GLN A 227 -10.14 -14.72 -6.42
N TYR A 228 -10.95 -13.68 -6.61
CA TYR A 228 -10.72 -12.73 -7.70
C TYR A 228 -9.44 -11.91 -7.48
N SER A 229 -9.16 -11.50 -6.24
CA SER A 229 -7.92 -10.81 -5.88
C SER A 229 -6.68 -11.67 -6.17
N LYS A 230 -6.75 -12.98 -5.90
CA LYS A 230 -5.70 -13.95 -6.29
C LYS A 230 -5.54 -14.03 -7.81
N LEU A 231 -6.64 -14.07 -8.57
CA LEU A 231 -6.61 -14.08 -10.04
C LEU A 231 -5.95 -12.81 -10.60
N LEU A 232 -6.28 -11.64 -10.04
CA LEU A 232 -5.68 -10.37 -10.45
C LEU A 232 -4.16 -10.34 -10.21
N GLN A 233 -3.71 -10.89 -9.08
CA GLN A 233 -2.28 -11.05 -8.79
C GLN A 233 -1.60 -11.96 -9.82
N GLN A 234 -2.22 -13.09 -10.18
CA GLN A 234 -1.70 -13.99 -11.22
C GLN A 234 -1.61 -13.30 -12.59
N MET A 235 -2.55 -12.41 -12.91
CA MET A 235 -2.56 -11.61 -14.14
C MET A 235 -1.62 -10.39 -14.09
N ARG A 236 -0.88 -10.17 -12.99
CA ARG A 236 -0.04 -8.99 -12.74
C ARG A 236 -0.80 -7.65 -12.73
N LEU A 237 -2.11 -7.68 -12.49
CA LEU A 237 -2.95 -6.50 -12.30
C LEU A 237 -3.01 -6.13 -10.82
N ILE A 238 -1.84 -5.97 -10.21
CA ILE A 238 -1.68 -5.81 -8.76
C ILE A 238 -2.16 -4.44 -8.25
N THR A 239 -2.17 -3.42 -9.12
CA THR A 239 -2.44 -2.02 -8.77
C THR A 239 -3.90 -1.79 -8.40
N ILE A 240 -4.81 -2.61 -8.94
CA ILE A 240 -6.25 -2.57 -8.67
C ILE A 240 -6.67 -3.48 -7.51
N VAL A 241 -5.80 -4.35 -7.01
CA VAL A 241 -6.11 -5.29 -5.90
C VAL A 241 -6.60 -4.57 -4.64
N PRO A 242 -6.05 -3.41 -4.21
CA PRO A 242 -6.54 -2.70 -3.03
C PRO A 242 -8.05 -2.38 -3.11
N PHE A 243 -8.58 -2.08 -4.29
CA PHE A 243 -10.01 -1.78 -4.46
C PHE A 243 -10.88 -2.96 -4.01
N TYR A 244 -10.52 -4.16 -4.44
CA TYR A 244 -11.27 -5.37 -4.12
C TYR A 244 -11.12 -5.74 -2.65
N LEU A 245 -9.90 -5.66 -2.11
CA LEU A 245 -9.65 -5.99 -0.70
C LEU A 245 -10.36 -5.03 0.26
N TYR A 246 -10.54 -3.76 -0.11
CA TYR A 246 -11.28 -2.78 0.70
C TYR A 246 -12.75 -3.18 0.91
N HIS A 247 -13.34 -3.90 -0.06
CA HIS A 247 -14.75 -4.30 0.00
C HIS A 247 -15.02 -5.55 0.84
N LEU A 248 -13.98 -6.25 1.31
CA LEU A 248 -14.12 -7.36 2.26
C LEU A 248 -14.75 -6.91 3.59
N SER A 249 -15.11 -7.87 4.45
CA SER A 249 -15.41 -7.57 5.85
C SER A 249 -14.26 -6.78 6.52
N PRO A 250 -14.54 -5.79 7.40
CA PRO A 250 -13.51 -4.91 7.94
C PRO A 250 -12.32 -5.62 8.60
N GLU A 251 -12.61 -6.71 9.33
CA GLU A 251 -11.60 -7.55 9.99
C GLU A 251 -10.65 -8.20 8.97
N LYS A 252 -11.20 -8.76 7.88
CA LYS A 252 -10.41 -9.42 6.83
C LYS A 252 -9.75 -8.45 5.87
N SER A 253 -10.34 -7.28 5.64
CA SER A 253 -9.86 -6.31 4.66
C SER A 253 -8.42 -5.90 4.95
N THR A 254 -8.16 -5.45 6.19
CA THR A 254 -6.82 -5.08 6.65
C THR A 254 -5.89 -6.29 6.66
N GLU A 255 -6.33 -7.43 7.19
CA GLU A 255 -5.51 -8.65 7.26
C GLU A 255 -5.02 -9.11 5.88
N LYS A 256 -5.93 -9.21 4.89
CA LYS A 256 -5.60 -9.62 3.52
C LYS A 256 -4.80 -8.57 2.78
N MET A 257 -5.03 -7.29 3.06
CA MET A 257 -4.21 -6.20 2.51
C MET A 257 -2.76 -6.31 3.00
N LEU A 258 -2.55 -6.57 4.30
CA LEU A 258 -1.22 -6.79 4.86
C LEU A 258 -0.54 -8.03 4.24
N ASP A 259 -1.25 -9.15 4.13
CA ASP A 259 -0.73 -10.36 3.47
C ASP A 259 -0.33 -10.14 2.01
N PHE A 260 -1.06 -9.26 1.31
CA PHE A 260 -0.77 -8.87 -0.05
C PHE A 260 0.48 -7.97 -0.13
N LEU A 261 0.55 -6.92 0.70
CA LEU A 261 1.71 -6.02 0.75
C LEU A 261 3.00 -6.75 1.09
N MET A 262 2.97 -7.70 2.03
CA MET A 262 4.14 -8.51 2.40
C MET A 262 4.70 -9.36 1.25
N LYS A 263 3.92 -9.63 0.20
CA LYS A 263 4.36 -10.39 -0.99
C LYS A 263 4.97 -9.51 -2.07
N LEU A 264 4.80 -8.18 -2.00
CA LEU A 264 5.33 -7.26 -3.00
C LEU A 264 6.83 -7.05 -2.81
N THR A 265 7.61 -7.30 -3.86
CA THR A 265 9.06 -7.19 -3.84
C THR A 265 9.59 -5.92 -4.52
N PHE A 266 8.88 -5.40 -5.52
CA PHE A 266 9.35 -4.28 -6.33
C PHE A 266 8.87 -2.94 -5.78
N VAL A 267 9.81 -2.01 -5.56
CA VAL A 267 9.52 -0.67 -4.98
C VAL A 267 8.53 0.14 -5.82
N SER A 268 8.56 0.04 -7.15
CA SER A 268 7.61 0.74 -8.03
C SER A 268 6.18 0.26 -7.82
N GLU A 269 6.01 -1.05 -7.67
CA GLU A 269 4.71 -1.69 -7.43
C GLU A 269 4.16 -1.33 -6.05
N GLN A 270 5.03 -1.33 -5.03
CA GLN A 270 4.67 -0.94 -3.67
C GLN A 270 4.10 0.48 -3.63
N LYS A 271 4.78 1.45 -4.25
CA LYS A 271 4.31 2.85 -4.28
C LYS A 271 2.96 3.00 -4.97
N GLU A 272 2.80 2.41 -6.16
CA GLU A 272 1.54 2.50 -6.91
C GLU A 272 0.36 1.85 -6.17
N VAL A 273 0.62 0.70 -5.52
CA VAL A 273 -0.38 0.00 -4.70
C VAL A 273 -0.78 0.85 -3.48
N LEU A 274 0.18 1.47 -2.79
CA LEU A 274 -0.10 2.34 -1.65
C LEU A 274 -0.88 3.60 -2.07
N GLU A 275 -0.54 4.22 -3.19
CA GLU A 275 -1.30 5.35 -3.73
C GLU A 275 -2.75 4.98 -4.02
N ASN A 276 -2.99 3.80 -4.62
CA ASN A 276 -4.34 3.34 -4.88
C ASN A 276 -5.07 2.98 -3.58
N ALA A 277 -4.41 2.33 -2.63
CA ALA A 277 -4.98 2.04 -1.32
C ALA A 277 -5.42 3.33 -0.58
N MET A 278 -4.60 4.38 -0.63
CA MET A 278 -4.92 5.70 -0.08
C MET A 278 -6.16 6.31 -0.75
N LYS A 279 -6.25 6.27 -2.08
CA LYS A 279 -7.40 6.80 -2.85
C LYS A 279 -8.72 6.12 -2.48
N ILE A 280 -8.67 4.83 -2.13
CA ILE A 280 -9.85 4.03 -1.77
C ILE A 280 -10.27 4.28 -0.31
N GLY A 281 -9.32 4.65 0.55
CA GLY A 281 -9.57 5.00 1.95
C GLY A 281 -8.94 4.04 2.96
N PHE A 282 -7.92 3.26 2.58
CA PHE A 282 -7.09 2.59 3.56
C PHE A 282 -6.20 3.59 4.31
N ASP A 283 -5.98 3.32 5.59
CA ASP A 283 -4.97 4.01 6.39
C ASP A 283 -3.59 3.45 6.04
N VAL A 284 -3.00 4.01 4.98
CA VAL A 284 -1.67 3.65 4.48
C VAL A 284 -0.56 3.75 5.53
N PRO A 285 -0.47 4.83 6.34
CA PRO A 285 0.49 4.92 7.43
C PRO A 285 0.41 3.74 8.41
N ASN A 286 -0.79 3.40 8.88
CA ASN A 286 -0.96 2.25 9.78
C ASN A 286 -0.67 0.92 9.09
N LEU A 287 -1.06 0.75 7.82
CA LEU A 287 -0.68 -0.43 7.05
C LEU A 287 0.85 -0.60 6.97
N CYS A 288 1.60 0.47 6.70
CA CYS A 288 3.06 0.42 6.64
C CYS A 288 3.69 0.04 7.99
N ARG A 289 3.16 0.59 9.11
CA ARG A 289 3.59 0.20 10.47
C ARG A 289 3.34 -1.28 10.73
N ASP A 290 2.16 -1.78 10.38
CA ASP A 290 1.77 -3.16 10.62
C ASP A 290 2.52 -4.15 9.73
N VAL A 291 2.81 -3.80 8.46
CA VAL A 291 3.68 -4.60 7.59
C VAL A 291 5.05 -4.75 8.22
N TYR A 292 5.68 -3.64 8.62
CA TYR A 292 7.00 -3.69 9.26
C TYR A 292 6.96 -4.50 10.57
N ARG A 293 5.95 -4.30 11.42
CA ARG A 293 5.78 -5.07 12.67
C ARG A 293 5.70 -6.57 12.41
N ARG A 294 4.93 -7.02 11.41
CA ARG A 294 4.85 -8.46 11.05
C ARG A 294 6.20 -9.03 10.58
N PHE A 295 7.02 -8.24 9.88
CA PHE A 295 8.38 -8.66 9.55
C PHE A 295 9.27 -8.72 10.81
N LYS A 296 9.18 -7.72 11.70
CA LYS A 296 9.90 -7.70 12.98
C LYS A 296 9.55 -8.91 13.85
N ASP A 297 8.27 -9.21 14.03
CA ASP A 297 7.79 -10.34 14.85
C ASP A 297 8.22 -11.72 14.29
N LYS A 298 8.45 -11.82 12.97
CA LYS A 298 8.95 -13.04 12.32
C LYS A 298 10.45 -13.27 12.61
N HIS A 299 11.19 -12.23 12.94
CA HIS A 299 12.64 -12.27 13.06
C HIS A 299 13.11 -11.93 14.47
N ASN A 300 13.75 -12.89 15.13
CA ASN A 300 14.40 -12.65 16.41
C ASN A 300 15.89 -12.41 16.23
N PHE A 301 16.45 -11.53 17.06
CA PHE A 301 17.88 -11.35 17.23
C PHE A 301 18.30 -11.98 18.56
N GLY A 302 19.39 -12.75 18.55
CA GLY A 302 19.84 -13.45 19.75
C GLY A 302 21.23 -14.04 19.60
N PRO A 303 21.97 -14.22 20.70
CA PRO A 303 23.34 -14.74 20.68
C PRO A 303 23.42 -16.20 20.16
N ASN A 304 22.33 -16.95 20.27
CA ASN A 304 22.26 -18.36 19.89
C ASN A 304 21.85 -18.59 18.42
N ILE A 305 21.64 -17.51 17.65
CA ILE A 305 21.20 -17.61 16.27
C ILE A 305 22.41 -17.68 15.35
N ALA A 306 22.39 -18.62 14.39
CA ALA A 306 23.46 -18.75 13.41
C ALA A 306 23.65 -17.45 12.62
N ARG A 307 24.91 -17.07 12.35
CA ARG A 307 25.25 -15.82 11.64
C ARG A 307 24.55 -15.67 10.28
N GLU A 308 24.40 -16.77 9.54
CA GLU A 308 23.71 -16.75 8.25
C GLU A 308 22.21 -16.44 8.39
N ALA A 309 21.56 -16.99 9.42
CA ALA A 309 20.16 -16.70 9.72
C ALA A 309 19.97 -15.25 10.16
N LEU A 310 20.91 -14.71 10.96
CA LEU A 310 20.92 -13.28 11.33
C LEU A 310 21.08 -12.37 10.11
N ARG A 311 21.97 -12.72 9.18
CA ARG A 311 22.17 -11.97 7.94
C ARG A 311 20.91 -11.95 7.08
N LYS A 312 20.29 -13.11 6.85
CA LYS A 312 19.04 -13.21 6.09
C LYS A 312 17.91 -12.41 6.76
N ALA A 313 17.80 -12.48 8.08
CA ALA A 313 16.83 -11.67 8.84
C ALA A 313 17.11 -10.17 8.68
N ALA A 314 18.37 -9.75 8.73
CA ALA A 314 18.77 -8.36 8.52
C ALA A 314 18.38 -7.85 7.11
N GLU A 315 18.64 -8.65 6.08
CA GLU A 315 18.26 -8.31 4.70
C GLU A 315 16.74 -8.17 4.54
N GLU A 316 15.95 -9.11 5.08
CA GLU A 316 14.48 -9.05 5.07
C GLU A 316 13.97 -7.80 5.84
N LEU A 317 14.55 -7.47 6.99
CA LEU A 317 14.15 -6.32 7.80
C LEU A 317 14.55 -4.98 7.19
N ILE A 318 15.70 -4.89 6.53
CA ILE A 318 16.10 -3.67 5.79
C ILE A 318 15.13 -3.40 4.65
N LEU A 319 14.70 -4.44 3.93
CA LEU A 319 13.67 -4.31 2.89
C LEU A 319 12.33 -3.89 3.50
N ALA A 320 11.96 -4.47 4.64
CA ALA A 320 10.73 -4.10 5.33
C ALA A 320 10.76 -2.67 5.90
N TRP A 321 11.91 -2.18 6.35
CA TRP A 321 12.06 -0.82 6.88
C TRP A 321 11.70 0.25 5.83
N LYS A 322 11.88 -0.04 4.54
CA LYS A 322 11.48 0.86 3.44
C LYS A 322 9.99 1.20 3.47
N TRP A 323 9.14 0.33 4.00
CA TRP A 323 7.71 0.62 4.17
C TRP A 323 7.47 1.83 5.06
N LEU A 324 8.26 1.99 6.13
CA LEU A 324 8.20 3.15 7.02
C LEU A 324 8.77 4.40 6.37
N ALA A 325 9.69 4.26 5.42
CA ALA A 325 10.26 5.39 4.69
C ALA A 325 9.33 5.94 3.59
N PHE A 326 8.34 5.17 3.12
CA PHE A 326 7.46 5.61 2.02
C PHE A 326 6.47 6.71 2.38
N CYS A 327 5.99 6.76 3.62
CA CYS A 327 4.93 7.71 3.99
C CYS A 327 5.49 9.04 4.52
N GLU A 328 6.72 9.43 4.13
CA GLU A 328 7.54 10.67 4.28
C GLU A 328 7.24 11.73 5.36
N THR A 329 6.03 11.80 5.89
CA THR A 329 5.57 12.61 7.02
C THR A 329 5.17 11.71 8.20
N GLU A 330 4.14 10.88 8.06
CA GLU A 330 3.43 10.29 9.20
C GLU A 330 4.14 9.09 9.85
N THR A 331 5.03 8.42 9.11
CA THR A 331 5.77 7.23 9.59
C THR A 331 7.26 7.48 9.85
N VAL A 332 7.73 8.73 9.67
CA VAL A 332 9.15 9.07 9.79
C VAL A 332 9.69 8.84 11.20
N TRP A 333 8.83 9.04 12.19
CA TRP A 333 9.10 8.76 13.61
C TRP A 333 9.41 7.29 13.86
N ASP A 334 8.53 6.43 13.35
CA ASP A 334 8.70 5.00 13.43
C ASP A 334 9.96 4.59 12.65
N ALA A 335 10.19 5.20 11.48
CA ALA A 335 11.37 4.93 10.67
C ALA A 335 12.69 5.20 11.41
N ILE A 336 12.83 6.33 12.12
CA ILE A 336 14.07 6.62 12.86
C ILE A 336 14.25 5.70 14.08
N ILE A 337 13.17 5.44 14.82
CA ILE A 337 13.21 4.55 16.00
C ILE A 337 13.59 3.13 15.58
N GLU A 338 12.98 2.63 14.51
CA GLU A 338 13.22 1.30 14.00
C GLU A 338 14.56 1.17 13.28
N ALA A 339 15.04 2.23 12.60
CA ALA A 339 16.40 2.26 12.07
C ALA A 339 17.44 2.12 13.19
N ASN A 340 17.26 2.85 14.29
CA ASN A 340 18.13 2.75 15.46
C ASN A 340 18.09 1.36 16.09
N PHE A 341 16.91 0.76 16.22
CA PHE A 341 16.79 -0.61 16.70
C PHE A 341 17.61 -1.58 15.82
N LEU A 342 17.46 -1.52 14.49
CA LEU A 342 18.20 -2.37 13.57
C LEU A 342 19.70 -2.10 13.64
N LEU A 343 20.14 -0.84 13.65
CA LEU A 343 21.55 -0.46 13.78
C LEU A 343 22.15 -0.99 15.08
N ARG A 344 21.46 -0.87 16.23
CA ARG A 344 21.91 -1.49 17.48
C ARG A 344 22.15 -2.98 17.32
N LYS A 345 21.17 -3.72 16.81
CA LYS A 345 21.29 -5.17 16.62
C LYS A 345 22.42 -5.52 15.64
N PHE A 346 22.55 -4.80 14.54
CA PHE A 346 23.64 -5.05 13.57
C PHE A 346 25.02 -4.80 14.17
N PHE A 347 25.20 -3.74 14.97
CA PHE A 347 26.46 -3.49 15.67
C PHE A 347 26.78 -4.59 16.68
N LEU A 348 25.79 -5.08 17.44
CA LEU A 348 26.00 -6.13 18.45
C LEU A 348 26.42 -7.48 17.85
N TYR A 349 25.89 -7.83 16.68
CA TYR A 349 26.18 -9.11 16.01
C TYR A 349 27.28 -9.00 14.94
N GLY A 350 27.83 -7.80 14.73
CA GLY A 350 28.91 -7.53 13.78
C GLY A 350 28.47 -7.58 12.31
N LEU A 351 27.23 -7.22 12.02
CA LEU A 351 26.63 -7.16 10.67
C LEU A 351 26.88 -5.77 10.03
N MET A 352 28.15 -5.40 9.86
CA MET A 352 28.53 -4.05 9.44
C MET A 352 28.16 -3.74 7.99
N SER A 353 28.10 -4.75 7.11
CA SER A 353 27.65 -4.60 5.73
C SER A 353 26.18 -4.19 5.66
N GLU A 354 25.35 -4.83 6.46
CA GLU A 354 23.90 -4.62 6.54
C GLU A 354 23.60 -3.27 7.21
N ALA A 355 24.35 -2.92 8.26
CA ALA A 355 24.28 -1.60 8.87
C ALA A 355 24.64 -0.48 7.89
N LEU A 356 25.70 -0.64 7.09
CA LEU A 356 26.06 0.33 6.06
C LEU A 356 24.97 0.43 4.97
N GLN A 357 24.38 -0.69 4.55
CA GLN A 357 23.26 -0.69 3.59
C GLN A 357 22.06 0.09 4.12
N LEU A 358 21.68 -0.12 5.39
CA LEU A 358 20.59 0.64 6.02
C LEU A 358 20.90 2.14 6.05
N MET A 359 22.14 2.52 6.39
CA MET A 359 22.56 3.93 6.41
C MET A 359 22.54 4.58 5.02
N GLN A 360 22.87 3.84 3.97
CA GLN A 360 22.80 4.34 2.59
C GLN A 360 21.36 4.47 2.07
N LEU A 361 20.46 3.63 2.58
CA LEU A 361 19.03 3.68 2.23
C LEU A 361 18.29 4.77 2.99
N ALA A 362 18.71 5.05 4.23
CA ALA A 362 18.14 6.12 5.03
C ALA A 362 18.50 7.48 4.44
N PRO A 363 17.54 8.42 4.33
CA PRO A 363 17.85 9.80 3.95
C PRO A 363 18.89 10.38 4.91
N GLU A 364 19.91 11.07 4.40
CA GLU A 364 20.95 11.70 5.25
C GLU A 364 20.36 12.63 6.32
N LYS A 365 19.23 13.26 5.98
CA LYS A 365 18.49 14.20 6.84
C LYS A 365 17.28 13.57 7.53
N LEU A 366 17.22 12.25 7.66
CA LEU A 366 16.11 11.55 8.31
C LEU A 366 15.75 12.15 9.70
N PRO A 367 16.73 12.46 10.59
CA PRO A 367 16.40 13.08 11.87
C PRO A 367 15.86 14.51 11.74
N GLU A 368 16.39 15.31 10.82
CA GLU A 368 15.87 16.66 10.55
C GLU A 368 14.43 16.61 10.01
N ILE A 369 14.13 15.64 9.13
CA ILE A 369 12.79 15.44 8.59
C ILE A 369 11.84 15.06 9.73
N ALA A 370 12.21 14.11 10.59
CA ALA A 370 11.40 13.69 11.73
C ALA A 370 11.03 14.88 12.65
N LEU A 371 12.02 15.70 13.00
CA LEU A 371 11.81 16.88 13.83
C LEU A 371 10.91 17.93 13.17
N ARG A 372 11.16 18.24 11.90
CA ARG A 372 10.35 19.22 11.15
C ARG A 372 8.90 18.77 11.04
N THR A 373 8.69 17.48 10.80
CA THR A 373 7.35 16.91 10.76
C THR A 373 6.67 17.05 12.13
N PHE A 374 7.39 16.82 13.25
CA PHE A 374 6.82 17.08 14.59
C PHE A 374 6.30 18.49 14.75
N GLN A 375 7.17 19.44 14.44
CA GLN A 375 6.90 20.84 14.69
C GLN A 375 5.76 21.34 13.81
N THR A 376 5.59 20.72 12.65
CA THR A 376 4.48 21.01 11.73
C THR A 376 3.16 20.44 12.24
N GLU A 377 3.15 19.20 12.73
CA GLU A 377 1.94 18.55 13.26
C GLU A 377 1.54 19.07 14.65
N PHE A 378 2.52 19.45 15.47
CA PHE A 378 2.35 19.87 16.86
C PHE A 378 3.17 21.12 17.19
N PRO A 379 2.82 22.30 16.64
CA PRO A 379 3.59 23.53 16.79
C PRO A 379 3.72 24.00 18.25
N ASP A 380 2.71 23.72 19.07
CA ASP A 380 2.63 24.18 20.47
C ASP A 380 3.13 23.14 21.50
N LYS A 381 3.70 22.02 21.05
CA LYS A 381 4.21 20.97 21.94
C LYS A 381 5.73 20.91 21.91
N GLU A 382 6.31 20.69 23.08
CA GLU A 382 7.73 20.38 23.18
C GLU A 382 8.05 19.03 22.53
N ILE A 383 9.22 18.97 21.87
CA ILE A 383 9.69 17.74 21.22
C ILE A 383 9.87 16.64 22.29
N PRO A 384 9.25 15.46 22.11
CA PRO A 384 9.36 14.33 23.04
C PRO A 384 10.81 13.92 23.26
N THR A 385 11.16 13.61 24.51
CA THR A 385 12.50 13.11 24.88
C THR A 385 12.88 11.87 24.07
N LYS A 386 11.93 10.94 23.86
CA LYS A 386 12.12 9.75 23.02
C LYS A 386 12.61 10.06 21.60
N LEU A 387 12.11 11.14 20.98
CA LEU A 387 12.59 11.54 19.65
C LEU A 387 13.97 12.17 19.70
N LYS A 388 14.24 13.04 20.69
CA LYS A 388 15.58 13.61 20.87
C LYS A 388 16.63 12.51 21.07
N ASP A 389 16.28 11.48 21.84
CA ASP A 389 17.13 10.31 22.07
C ASP A 389 17.32 9.48 20.80
N ALA A 390 16.26 9.27 20.02
CA ALA A 390 16.35 8.57 18.74
C ALA A 390 17.21 9.35 17.73
N GLN A 391 17.06 10.67 17.65
CA GLN A 391 17.92 11.51 16.83
C GLN A 391 19.38 11.36 17.26
N ARG A 392 19.67 11.57 18.54
CA ARG A 392 21.04 11.49 19.07
C ARG A 392 21.68 10.13 18.78
N GLU A 393 20.92 9.06 18.93
CA GLU A 393 21.38 7.71 18.63
C GLU A 393 21.70 7.53 17.13
N PHE A 394 20.82 8.02 16.25
CA PHE A 394 21.03 7.93 14.80
C PHE A 394 22.27 8.73 14.37
N ASP A 395 22.43 9.95 14.89
CA ASP A 395 23.58 10.83 14.63
C ASP A 395 24.89 10.16 15.09
N CYS A 396 24.87 9.41 16.20
CA CYS A 396 26.04 8.63 16.65
C CYS A 396 26.45 7.56 15.63
N TYR A 397 25.49 6.89 14.99
CA TYR A 397 25.78 5.92 13.93
C TYR A 397 26.29 6.59 12.66
N GLN A 398 25.70 7.72 12.25
CA GLN A 398 26.18 8.51 11.10
C GLN A 398 27.64 8.93 11.30
N LEU A 399 27.97 9.51 12.46
CA LEU A 399 29.33 9.90 12.80
C LEU A 399 30.29 8.71 12.77
N TYR A 400 29.90 7.56 13.29
CA TYR A 400 30.72 6.35 13.25
C TYR A 400 31.05 5.92 11.82
N PHE A 401 30.05 5.84 10.93
CA PHE A 401 30.28 5.45 9.54
C PHE A 401 31.11 6.49 8.78
N GLU A 402 30.91 7.78 9.05
CA GLU A 402 31.77 8.82 8.51
C GLU A 402 33.22 8.64 8.97
N ALA A 403 33.45 8.36 10.25
CA ALA A 403 34.81 8.13 10.77
C ALA A 403 35.49 6.92 10.14
N ILE A 404 34.78 5.80 9.98
CA ILE A 404 35.32 4.62 9.30
C ILE A 404 35.59 4.90 7.82
N SER A 405 34.72 5.65 7.15
CA SER A 405 34.91 6.05 5.75
C SER A 405 36.17 6.91 5.57
N ARG A 406 36.36 7.94 6.41
CA ARG A 406 37.53 8.83 6.36
C ARG A 406 38.83 8.11 6.72
N TYR A 407 38.79 7.21 7.70
CA TYR A 407 39.93 6.33 8.01
C TYR A 407 40.27 5.42 6.83
N SER A 408 39.27 4.81 6.18
CA SER A 408 39.50 3.97 5.00
C SER A 408 40.06 4.76 3.82
N GLU A 409 39.58 5.98 3.59
CA GLU A 409 40.13 6.90 2.59
C GLU A 409 41.61 7.20 2.87
N TRP A 410 41.95 7.53 4.12
CA TRP A 410 43.32 7.74 4.55
C TRP A 410 44.20 6.48 4.41
N GLN A 411 43.68 5.31 4.81
CA GLN A 411 44.42 4.05 4.75
C GLN A 411 44.74 3.65 3.31
N ASN A 412 43.74 3.71 2.41
CA ASN A 412 43.92 3.45 0.98
C ASN A 412 44.92 4.43 0.35
N HIS A 413 44.98 5.65 0.88
CA HIS A 413 45.94 6.66 0.48
C HIS A 413 47.37 6.29 0.92
N VAL A 414 47.59 5.92 2.19
CA VAL A 414 48.92 5.51 2.71
C VAL A 414 49.44 4.26 2.00
N GLU A 415 48.56 3.33 1.62
CA GLU A 415 48.91 2.10 0.91
C GLU A 415 49.15 2.30 -0.60
N GLY A 416 48.97 3.52 -1.12
CA GLY A 416 49.26 3.87 -2.51
C GLY A 416 48.18 3.46 -3.53
N ASN A 417 46.99 3.04 -3.09
CA ASN A 417 45.95 2.50 -3.97
C ASN A 417 45.13 3.58 -4.71
N ARG A 418 45.17 4.85 -4.28
CA ARG A 418 44.40 5.98 -4.86
C ARG A 418 45.15 7.32 -4.88
N ALA A 419 46.47 7.32 -5.04
CA ALA A 419 47.24 8.56 -5.15
C ALA A 419 47.00 9.24 -6.52
N PRO A 420 46.86 10.57 -6.59
CA PRO A 420 46.87 11.29 -7.87
C PRO A 420 48.17 11.02 -8.63
N GLU A 421 48.07 10.71 -9.93
CA GLU A 421 49.24 10.38 -10.75
C GLU A 421 50.17 11.60 -10.88
N LEU A 422 51.42 11.43 -10.44
CA LEU A 422 52.48 12.40 -10.72
C LEU A 422 52.79 12.38 -12.23
N PRO A 423 53.17 13.52 -12.83
CA PRO A 423 53.59 13.55 -14.22
C PRO A 423 54.64 12.48 -14.50
N THR A 424 54.42 11.67 -15.53
CA THR A 424 55.28 10.54 -15.87
C THR A 424 56.71 11.03 -16.08
N LYS A 425 57.68 10.39 -15.42
CA LYS A 425 59.10 10.72 -15.59
C LYS A 425 59.45 10.68 -17.07
N LEU A 426 59.82 11.83 -17.63
CA LEU A 426 60.25 11.92 -19.03
C LEU A 426 61.46 11.01 -19.25
N SER A 427 61.54 10.35 -20.41
CA SER A 427 62.74 9.59 -20.79
C SER A 427 63.94 10.52 -20.97
N ASP A 428 65.14 10.01 -20.69
CA ASP A 428 66.38 10.79 -20.76
C ASP A 428 66.60 11.42 -22.15
N GLU A 429 66.18 10.74 -23.22
CA GLU A 429 66.21 11.27 -24.59
C GLU A 429 65.24 12.44 -24.81
N ARG A 430 64.04 12.38 -24.22
CA ARG A 430 63.04 13.45 -24.33
C ARG A 430 63.45 14.64 -23.50
N TRP A 431 64.04 14.41 -22.34
CA TRP A 431 64.65 15.42 -21.50
C TRP A 431 65.79 16.17 -22.22
N ALA A 432 66.71 15.42 -22.85
CA ALA A 432 67.84 15.97 -23.59
C ALA A 432 67.41 16.87 -24.76
N ARG A 433 66.29 16.54 -25.44
CA ARG A 433 65.73 17.30 -26.57
C ARG A 433 64.95 18.56 -26.18
N MET A 434 64.65 18.77 -24.89
CA MET A 434 63.93 19.96 -24.44
C MET A 434 64.86 21.16 -24.25
N ASP A 435 64.41 22.32 -24.68
CA ASP A 435 65.06 23.59 -24.38
C ASP A 435 64.95 23.94 -22.87
N ILE A 436 65.80 24.86 -22.42
CA ILE A 436 65.90 25.24 -21.00
C ILE A 436 64.54 25.70 -20.46
N ARG A 437 63.78 26.49 -21.23
CA ARG A 437 62.48 27.01 -20.82
C ARG A 437 61.46 25.89 -20.58
N ARG A 438 61.37 24.94 -21.50
CA ARG A 438 60.47 23.78 -21.38
C ARG A 438 60.86 22.84 -20.24
N ARG A 439 62.15 22.68 -19.95
CA ARG A 439 62.61 21.93 -18.77
C ARG A 439 62.16 22.60 -17.48
N THR A 440 62.35 23.92 -17.37
CA THR A 440 61.90 24.69 -16.20
C THR A 440 60.37 24.65 -16.03
N GLU A 441 59.61 24.76 -17.12
CA GLU A 441 58.14 24.63 -17.10
C GLU A 441 57.69 23.25 -16.62
N TYR A 442 58.37 22.18 -17.06
CA TYR A 442 58.10 20.81 -16.60
C TYR A 442 58.47 20.62 -15.13
N GLU A 443 59.65 21.05 -14.68
CA GLU A 443 60.07 20.96 -13.27
C GLU A 443 59.11 21.71 -12.35
N LEU A 444 58.69 22.92 -12.73
CA LEU A 444 57.68 23.69 -12.01
C LEU A 444 56.33 22.97 -11.99
N SER A 445 55.93 22.32 -13.08
CA SER A 445 54.70 21.52 -13.13
C SER A 445 54.77 20.30 -12.22
N VAL A 446 55.90 19.59 -12.21
CA VAL A 446 56.13 18.43 -11.32
C VAL A 446 56.15 18.87 -9.87
N GLN A 447 56.81 19.99 -9.55
CA GLN A 447 56.86 20.51 -8.19
C GLN A 447 55.48 20.95 -7.71
N LYS A 448 54.71 21.68 -8.53
CA LYS A 448 53.32 22.04 -8.22
C LYS A 448 52.46 20.80 -7.98
N ALA A 449 52.60 19.77 -8.81
CA ALA A 449 51.88 18.51 -8.63
C ALA A 449 52.24 17.83 -7.30
N ARG A 450 53.53 17.81 -6.92
CA ARG A 450 54.00 17.30 -5.62
C ARG A 450 53.45 18.10 -4.45
N ASP A 451 53.46 19.42 -4.53
CA ASP A 451 52.95 20.29 -3.46
C ASP A 451 51.43 20.12 -3.28
N CYS A 452 50.68 20.03 -4.39
CA CYS A 452 49.25 19.73 -4.36
C CYS A 452 48.96 18.36 -3.73
N LEU A 453 49.75 17.35 -4.10
CA LEU A 453 49.65 16.00 -3.56
C LEU A 453 49.94 15.98 -2.06
N GLN A 454 51.00 16.65 -1.60
CA GLN A 454 51.31 16.76 -0.17
C GLN A 454 50.22 17.50 0.62
N LYS A 455 49.63 18.57 0.06
CA LYS A 455 48.49 19.27 0.69
C LYS A 455 47.26 18.38 0.81
N TYR A 456 46.96 17.63 -0.25
CA TYR A 456 45.88 16.66 -0.25
C TYR A 456 46.10 15.58 0.83
N TYR A 457 47.33 15.07 0.96
CA TYR A 457 47.67 14.04 1.94
C TYR A 457 47.47 14.51 3.38
N ARG A 458 47.95 15.72 3.69
CA ARG A 458 47.70 16.34 5.00
C ARG A 458 46.21 16.55 5.25
N LEU A 459 45.46 17.00 4.23
CA LEU A 459 44.02 17.22 4.39
C LEU A 459 43.25 15.93 4.70
N VAL A 460 43.55 14.82 4.01
CA VAL A 460 42.93 13.52 4.24
C VAL A 460 43.25 13.00 5.64
N GLU A 461 44.51 13.13 6.06
CA GLU A 461 44.96 12.77 7.42
C GLU A 461 44.27 13.61 8.49
N THR A 462 44.29 14.94 8.36
CA THR A 462 43.65 15.85 9.33
C THR A 462 42.16 15.58 9.45
N ARG A 463 41.44 15.37 8.34
CA ARG A 463 40.00 15.04 8.37
C ARG A 463 39.72 13.72 9.07
N ALA A 464 40.57 12.71 8.89
CA ALA A 464 40.42 11.42 9.56
C ALA A 464 40.67 11.54 11.07
N ILE A 465 41.67 12.33 11.49
CA ILE A 465 41.93 12.64 12.90
C ILE A 465 40.75 13.41 13.50
N GLU A 466 40.32 14.50 12.87
CA GLU A 466 39.25 15.37 13.37
C GLU A 466 37.97 14.58 13.67
N ILE A 467 37.50 13.74 12.73
CA ILE A 467 36.26 12.99 12.94
C ILE A 467 36.39 11.92 14.02
N LEU A 468 37.55 11.24 14.12
CA LEU A 468 37.81 10.27 15.19
C LEU A 468 37.85 10.96 16.55
N GLU A 469 38.51 12.11 16.64
CA GLU A 469 38.54 12.91 17.85
C GLU A 469 37.17 13.44 18.24
N VAL A 470 36.33 13.87 17.28
CA VAL A 470 34.95 14.31 17.55
C VAL A 470 34.18 13.22 18.28
N ILE A 471 34.24 11.96 17.83
CA ILE A 471 33.55 10.84 18.48
C ILE A 471 34.12 10.58 19.89
N LEU A 472 35.44 10.58 20.03
CA LEU A 472 36.12 10.27 21.30
C LEU A 472 35.99 11.40 22.33
N LYS A 473 35.81 12.65 21.89
CA LYS A 473 35.69 13.87 22.70
C LYS A 473 34.24 14.39 22.78
N MET A 474 33.24 13.56 22.48
CA MET A 474 31.83 13.94 22.69
C MET A 474 31.55 14.16 24.18
N SER A 475 31.11 15.36 24.58
CA SER A 475 30.85 15.73 25.98
C SER A 475 29.89 14.77 26.68
N ASP A 476 28.86 14.33 25.95
CA ASP A 476 27.81 13.48 26.50
C ASP A 476 28.10 11.98 26.25
N GLY A 477 29.22 11.69 25.58
CA GLY A 477 29.63 10.36 25.15
C GLY A 477 28.86 9.80 23.94
N TRP A 478 29.55 8.95 23.16
CA TRP A 478 29.01 8.27 21.99
C TRP A 478 28.14 7.05 22.34
N LEU A 479 26.86 7.02 21.97
CA LEU A 479 25.90 5.97 22.36
C LEU A 479 25.76 5.79 23.90
N VAL A 480 25.51 6.88 24.62
CA VAL A 480 25.21 6.84 26.08
C VAL A 480 23.72 7.07 26.28
N THR A 481 23.07 6.23 27.08
CA THR A 481 21.69 6.48 27.52
C THR A 481 21.65 7.60 28.56
N ILE A 482 20.60 8.42 28.50
CA ILE A 482 20.26 9.31 29.61
C ILE A 482 20.03 8.45 30.87
N PRO A 483 20.42 8.92 32.07
CA PRO A 483 20.18 8.17 33.30
C PRO A 483 18.70 7.73 33.40
N LEU A 484 18.50 6.42 33.51
CA LEU A 484 17.16 5.82 33.58
C LEU A 484 16.49 6.23 34.88
N ARG A 485 15.21 6.61 34.82
CA ARG A 485 14.37 6.85 36.00
C ARG A 485 13.77 5.52 36.46
N ASP A 486 13.23 5.49 37.68
CA ASP A 486 12.59 4.29 38.22
C ASP A 486 11.44 3.76 37.34
N GLU A 487 10.72 4.66 36.66
CA GLU A 487 9.69 4.31 35.68
C GLU A 487 10.26 3.64 34.42
N ASP A 488 11.45 4.08 34.00
CA ASP A 488 12.12 3.56 32.79
C ASP A 488 12.74 2.17 33.06
N LEU A 489 13.08 1.85 34.33
CA LEU A 489 13.59 0.54 34.74
C LEU A 489 12.54 -0.58 34.70
N ALA A 490 11.25 -0.24 34.65
CA ALA A 490 10.18 -1.21 34.47
C ALA A 490 9.99 -1.66 33.01
N ASP A 491 10.56 -0.92 32.06
CA ASP A 491 10.47 -1.21 30.62
C ASP A 491 11.69 -2.04 30.17
N GLU A 492 11.46 -3.33 29.91
CA GLU A 492 12.49 -4.27 29.49
C GLU A 492 13.21 -3.81 28.21
N GLU A 493 12.52 -3.14 27.27
CA GLU A 493 13.12 -2.67 26.02
C GLU A 493 14.12 -1.52 26.27
N ILE A 494 13.81 -0.64 27.23
CA ILE A 494 14.70 0.48 27.59
C ILE A 494 15.95 -0.04 28.30
N VAL A 495 15.80 -1.01 29.19
CA VAL A 495 16.92 -1.66 29.88
C VAL A 495 17.80 -2.41 28.89
N GLU A 496 17.21 -3.21 28.00
CA GLU A 496 17.93 -3.93 26.94
C GLU A 496 18.72 -2.96 26.05
N ARG A 497 18.10 -1.83 25.64
CA ARG A 497 18.77 -0.78 24.87
C ARG A 497 19.99 -0.22 25.60
N ALA A 498 19.90 0.02 26.90
CA ALA A 498 21.03 0.53 27.69
C ALA A 498 22.18 -0.48 27.79
N GLU A 499 21.87 -1.76 28.03
CA GLU A 499 22.85 -2.83 28.06
C GLU A 499 23.54 -3.03 26.70
N ASP A 500 22.77 -2.97 25.62
CA ASP A 500 23.25 -3.04 24.25
C ASP A 500 24.28 -1.94 23.96
N PHE A 501 24.01 -0.69 24.38
CA PHE A 501 24.98 0.40 24.24
C PHE A 501 26.29 0.17 24.97
N VAL A 502 26.25 -0.37 26.20
CA VAL A 502 27.47 -0.70 26.95
C VAL A 502 28.31 -1.72 26.18
N ARG A 503 27.67 -2.75 25.62
CA ARG A 503 28.36 -3.80 24.83
C ARG A 503 28.95 -3.24 23.54
N ILE A 504 28.18 -2.44 22.79
CA ILE A 504 28.65 -1.80 21.55
C ILE A 504 29.86 -0.90 21.86
N ARG A 505 29.73 0.02 22.82
CA ARG A 505 30.81 0.96 23.16
C ARG A 505 32.12 0.26 23.48
N LYS A 506 32.06 -0.85 24.21
CA LYS A 506 33.23 -1.64 24.63
C LYS A 506 34.06 -2.20 23.48
N ASP A 507 33.43 -2.58 22.37
CA ASP A 507 34.12 -3.10 21.19
C ASP A 507 34.53 -1.99 20.23
N TYR A 508 33.63 -1.07 19.95
CA TYR A 508 33.81 -0.09 18.87
C TYR A 508 34.68 1.10 19.29
N LEU A 509 34.62 1.58 20.54
CA LEU A 509 35.50 2.68 20.99
C LEU A 509 36.98 2.25 21.02
N ALA A 510 37.24 1.01 21.44
CA ALA A 510 38.59 0.45 21.41
C ALA A 510 39.14 0.39 19.98
N SER A 511 38.30 0.03 19.01
CA SER A 511 38.66 0.01 17.58
C SER A 511 38.97 1.42 17.06
N LEU A 512 38.15 2.42 17.41
CA LEU A 512 38.37 3.81 16.99
C LEU A 512 39.67 4.39 17.58
N LEU A 513 39.94 4.13 18.87
CA LEU A 513 41.22 4.52 19.50
C LEU A 513 42.41 3.88 18.80
N GLN A 514 42.32 2.59 18.47
CA GLN A 514 43.39 1.89 17.76
C GLN A 514 43.64 2.49 16.36
N LYS A 515 42.58 2.91 15.66
CA LYS A 515 42.66 3.59 14.37
C LYS A 515 43.31 4.96 14.48
N LEU A 516 42.97 5.73 15.51
CA LEU A 516 43.60 7.02 15.78
C LEU A 516 45.10 6.86 16.06
N ILE A 517 45.46 5.90 16.91
CA ILE A 517 46.86 5.55 17.22
C ILE A 517 47.61 5.09 15.95
N ASP A 518 46.99 4.29 15.08
CA ASP A 518 47.59 3.88 13.80
C ASP A 518 47.86 5.08 12.88
N ILE A 519 46.95 6.07 12.81
CA ILE A 519 47.21 7.31 12.07
C ILE A 519 48.43 8.03 12.64
N TYR A 520 48.49 8.22 13.95
CA TYR A 520 49.59 8.94 14.59
C TYR A 520 50.94 8.24 14.45
N HIS A 521 50.99 6.91 14.55
CA HIS A 521 52.22 6.14 14.31
C HIS A 521 52.68 6.26 12.86
N ARG A 522 51.79 6.07 11.88
CA ARG A 522 52.18 6.14 10.45
C ARG A 522 52.54 7.54 9.98
N SER A 523 52.03 8.55 10.66
CA SER A 523 52.30 9.97 10.36
C SER A 523 53.48 10.53 11.16
N ASP A 524 54.20 9.68 11.90
CA ASP A 524 55.39 10.02 12.69
C ASP A 524 55.14 11.13 13.72
N MET A 525 54.00 11.05 14.41
CA MET A 525 53.57 12.00 15.46
C MET A 525 53.54 11.34 16.85
N PRO A 526 54.72 11.01 17.44
CA PRO A 526 54.79 10.23 18.68
C PRO A 526 54.22 10.97 19.90
N MET A 527 54.27 12.31 19.93
CA MET A 527 53.62 13.10 21.00
C MET A 527 52.09 12.95 20.98
N SER A 528 51.49 12.98 19.79
CA SER A 528 50.04 12.78 19.63
C SER A 528 49.62 11.36 20.03
N VAL A 529 50.49 10.36 19.86
CA VAL A 529 50.24 9.01 20.41
C VAL A 529 50.20 9.05 21.95
N LEU A 530 51.11 9.76 22.61
CA LEU A 530 51.08 9.91 24.07
C LEU A 530 49.84 10.68 24.56
N ASP A 531 49.40 11.70 23.82
CA ASP A 531 48.17 12.44 24.11
C ASP A 531 46.92 11.55 24.03
N THR A 532 46.94 10.43 23.30
CA THR A 532 45.83 9.47 23.38
C THR A 532 45.69 8.83 24.76
N ALA A 533 46.78 8.69 25.54
CA ALA A 533 46.70 8.19 26.90
C ALA A 533 46.01 9.20 27.84
N THR A 534 46.30 10.49 27.66
CA THR A 534 45.62 11.55 28.43
C THR A 534 44.15 11.61 28.07
N LEU A 535 43.80 11.48 26.78
CA LEU A 535 42.42 11.38 26.32
C LEU A 535 41.66 10.18 26.93
N ILE A 536 42.29 9.00 27.02
CA ILE A 536 41.66 7.81 27.63
C ILE A 536 41.35 8.03 29.11
N MET A 537 42.25 8.72 29.82
CA MET A 537 42.16 8.96 31.27
C MET A 537 41.32 10.20 31.63
N ASP A 538 40.90 10.98 30.64
CA ASP A 538 40.15 12.22 30.85
C ASP A 538 38.80 11.93 31.56
N PRO A 539 38.53 12.53 32.73
CA PRO A 539 37.28 12.33 33.45
C PRO A 539 36.06 12.90 32.71
N ILE A 540 36.25 13.84 31.78
CA ILE A 540 35.17 14.43 30.98
C ILE A 540 34.54 13.36 30.08
N TYR A 541 35.37 12.58 29.40
CA TYR A 541 34.90 11.58 28.42
C TYR A 541 34.75 10.17 29.03
N CYS A 542 35.41 9.90 30.17
CA CYS A 542 35.32 8.64 30.90
C CYS A 542 35.59 7.38 30.03
N LEU A 543 36.44 7.49 29.00
CA LEU A 543 36.69 6.41 28.03
C LEU A 543 37.23 5.14 28.71
N TYR A 544 38.07 5.31 29.73
CA TYR A 544 38.60 4.21 30.54
C TYR A 544 37.51 3.31 31.18
N LYS A 545 36.30 3.82 31.43
CA LYS A 545 35.20 3.01 31.99
C LYS A 545 34.52 2.11 30.95
N ALA A 546 34.62 2.47 29.67
CA ALA A 546 34.01 1.70 28.58
C ALA A 546 34.92 0.58 28.06
N LEU A 547 36.23 0.65 28.34
CA LEU A 547 37.22 -0.28 27.80
C LEU A 547 37.47 -1.47 28.75
N ASP A 548 37.59 -2.66 28.16
CA ASP A 548 38.06 -3.83 28.90
C ASP A 548 39.52 -3.73 29.29
N LYS A 549 39.88 -4.35 30.42
CA LYS A 549 41.26 -4.45 30.90
C LYS A 549 42.21 -4.98 29.82
N GLU A 550 41.84 -6.02 29.07
CA GLU A 550 42.69 -6.60 28.02
C GLU A 550 42.89 -5.65 26.84
N LYS A 551 41.84 -4.96 26.40
CA LYS A 551 41.93 -3.98 25.30
C LYS A 551 42.73 -2.76 25.71
N LEU A 552 42.52 -2.28 26.93
CA LEU A 552 43.30 -1.18 27.50
C LEU A 552 44.78 -1.54 27.59
N GLN A 553 45.13 -2.76 28.03
CA GLN A 553 46.52 -3.24 28.03
C GLN A 553 47.13 -3.26 26.63
N LYS A 554 46.38 -3.69 25.61
CA LYS A 554 46.84 -3.67 24.22
C LYS A 554 47.09 -2.24 23.72
N LEU A 555 46.17 -1.32 23.99
CA LEU A 555 46.31 0.10 23.62
C LEU A 555 47.53 0.73 24.31
N LEU A 556 47.67 0.53 25.63
CA LEU A 556 48.80 1.03 26.40
C LEU A 556 50.14 0.49 25.92
N LYS A 557 50.19 -0.78 25.48
CA LYS A 557 51.41 -1.36 24.88
C LYS A 557 51.77 -0.68 23.55
N SER A 558 50.79 -0.30 22.73
CA SER A 558 51.05 0.45 21.49
C SER A 558 51.53 1.88 21.79
N ILE A 559 50.98 2.51 22.81
CA ILE A 559 51.39 3.85 23.25
C ILE A 559 52.82 3.82 23.85
N SER A 560 53.15 2.81 24.65
CA SER A 560 54.48 2.69 25.25
C SER A 560 55.59 2.46 24.21
N GLN A 561 55.26 1.79 23.10
CA GLN A 561 56.18 1.65 21.95
C GLN A 561 56.52 3.00 21.31
N ALA A 562 55.55 3.91 21.15
CA ALA A 562 55.82 5.28 20.72
C ALA A 562 56.66 6.05 21.75
N GLY A 563 56.35 5.91 23.04
CA GLY A 563 57.14 6.53 24.10
C GLY A 563 58.60 6.06 24.08
N ALA A 564 58.86 4.79 23.77
CA ALA A 564 60.22 4.26 23.65
C ALA A 564 60.96 4.78 22.41
N SER A 565 60.26 5.16 21.33
CA SER A 565 60.88 5.76 20.13
C SER A 565 61.32 7.22 20.32
N LEU A 566 60.82 7.88 21.37
CA LEU A 566 61.18 9.25 21.76
C LEU A 566 62.39 9.33 22.70
N LEU A 567 62.80 8.21 23.28
CA LEU A 567 63.97 8.06 24.17
C LEU A 567 65.18 7.57 23.37
#